data_AF-A0AAV4U090-F1
#
_entry.id   AF-A0AAV4U090-F1
#
_cell.length_a   1.000
_cell.length_b   1.000
_cell.length_c   1.000
_cell.angle_alpha   90.00
_cell.angle_beta   90.00
_cell.angle_gamma   90.00
#
_symmetry.space_group_name_H-M   'P 1'
#
loop_
_entity.id
_entity.type
_entity.pdbx_description
1 polymer ?
#
loop_
_entity_poly.entity_id
_entity_poly.type
_entity_poly.pdbx_seq_one_letter_code
_entity_poly.pdbx_strand_id
1 'polypeptide(L)'
;MAMSLVKSSALLRTHPHFKCFLYSFSKTVAKDVDTKVTHTGQKFEDNDSRLARFTDREKQVNPHFAINLINSIPPKVVKERVVSCDGGGGALGHPKVYINLDQPGPQACGYCGLQFTLDHHH
;
A
#
# COMPACT_ATOMS: atom_id res chain seq x y z
N MET A 1 -62.34 -67.46 9.56
CA MET A 1 -60.95 -67.07 9.25
C MET A 1 -60.98 -65.80 8.40
N ALA A 2 -60.33 -64.75 8.93
CA ALA A 2 -59.87 -63.49 8.32
C ALA A 2 -60.81 -62.69 7.39
N MET A 3 -61.35 -61.60 7.94
CA MET A 3 -61.69 -60.37 7.20
C MET A 3 -60.46 -59.45 7.19
N SER A 4 -60.14 -58.80 6.07
CA SER A 4 -59.35 -57.55 6.00
C SER A 4 -59.44 -57.00 4.57
N LEU A 5 -60.27 -55.97 4.30
CA LEU A 5 -60.07 -54.53 4.51
C LEU A 5 -59.56 -53.83 3.24
N VAL A 6 -60.51 -53.26 2.49
CA VAL A 6 -60.28 -52.21 1.47
C VAL A 6 -60.14 -50.87 2.19
N LYS A 7 -59.02 -50.15 1.99
CA LYS A 7 -58.86 -48.71 2.31
C LYS A 7 -57.90 -48.10 1.27
N SER A 8 -58.44 -47.39 0.29
CA SER A 8 -58.54 -45.91 0.23
C SER A 8 -57.21 -45.18 0.07
N SER A 9 -57.02 -44.70 -1.15
CA SER A 9 -56.41 -43.44 -1.58
C SER A 9 -55.75 -42.57 -0.50
N ALA A 10 -54.45 -42.38 -0.64
CA ALA A 10 -53.79 -41.14 -0.26
C ALA A 10 -52.64 -40.88 -1.25
N LEU A 11 -52.92 -40.06 -2.27
CA LEU A 11 -51.91 -39.38 -3.04
C LEU A 11 -51.01 -38.61 -2.07
N LEU A 12 -49.75 -39.02 -1.91
CA LEU A 12 -48.76 -38.21 -1.21
C LEU A 12 -48.55 -36.91 -2.01
N ARG A 13 -49.25 -35.84 -1.59
CA ARG A 13 -48.95 -34.46 -1.98
C ARG A 13 -47.53 -34.15 -1.54
N THR A 14 -46.62 -34.05 -2.49
CA THR A 14 -45.31 -33.43 -2.31
C THR A 14 -45.52 -31.94 -2.02
N HIS A 15 -45.36 -31.53 -0.76
CA HIS A 15 -45.35 -30.12 -0.39
C HIS A 15 -44.06 -29.46 -0.93
N PRO A 16 -44.14 -28.45 -1.81
CA PRO A 16 -42.96 -27.80 -2.37
C PRO A 16 -42.50 -26.66 -1.46
N HIS A 17 -42.26 -26.92 -0.18
CA HIS A 17 -41.96 -25.83 0.77
C HIS A 17 -40.90 -26.13 1.83
N PHE A 18 -39.98 -27.05 1.54
CA PHE A 18 -38.77 -27.26 2.36
C PHE A 18 -37.55 -27.45 1.46
N LYS A 19 -37.35 -26.56 0.47
CA LYS A 19 -35.97 -26.25 0.07
C LYS A 19 -35.45 -25.29 1.12
N CYS A 20 -35.00 -25.87 2.24
CA CYS A 20 -33.96 -25.25 3.05
C CYS A 20 -32.82 -25.01 2.08
N PHE A 21 -32.80 -23.81 1.50
CA PHE A 21 -31.73 -23.34 0.67
C PHE A 21 -30.55 -23.35 1.64
N LEU A 22 -29.75 -24.40 1.58
CA LEU A 22 -28.40 -24.41 2.10
C LEU A 22 -27.71 -23.32 1.29
N TYR A 23 -27.92 -22.08 1.71
CA TYR A 23 -27.11 -20.96 1.34
C TYR A 23 -25.76 -21.34 1.92
N SER A 24 -24.98 -22.03 1.09
CA SER A 24 -23.56 -22.16 1.30
C SER A 24 -23.08 -20.73 1.41
N PHE A 25 -22.96 -20.26 2.65
CA PHE A 25 -22.21 -19.07 2.99
C PHE A 25 -20.75 -19.47 2.76
N SER A 26 -20.43 -19.71 1.48
CA SER A 26 -19.10 -20.00 1.01
C SER A 26 -18.33 -18.71 1.22
N LYS A 27 -17.62 -18.70 2.35
CA LYS A 27 -16.63 -17.72 2.80
C LYS A 27 -16.05 -16.91 1.63
N THR A 28 -16.64 -15.75 1.35
CA THR A 28 -15.99 -14.68 0.59
C THR A 28 -15.75 -13.49 1.50
N VAL A 29 -15.23 -13.72 2.70
CA VAL A 29 -14.59 -12.64 3.47
C VAL A 29 -13.17 -12.53 2.90
N ALA A 30 -12.95 -11.45 2.17
CA ALA A 30 -11.78 -11.18 1.37
C ALA A 30 -10.48 -11.42 2.15
N LYS A 31 -9.66 -12.34 1.65
CA LYS A 31 -8.32 -12.67 2.18
C LYS A 31 -7.26 -11.60 1.85
N ASP A 32 -7.66 -10.45 1.35
CA ASP A 32 -6.75 -9.47 0.75
C ASP A 32 -6.76 -8.16 1.53
N VAL A 33 -6.44 -8.25 2.82
CA VAL A 33 -6.61 -7.14 3.78
C VAL A 33 -5.40 -6.21 3.83
N ASP A 34 -4.23 -6.67 3.38
CA ASP A 34 -2.97 -5.90 3.41
C ASP A 34 -2.08 -6.22 2.19
N THR A 35 -2.52 -5.80 1.00
CA THR A 35 -1.72 -5.91 -0.23
C THR A 35 -0.58 -4.90 -0.30
N LYS A 36 -0.73 -3.74 0.36
CA LYS A 36 0.11 -2.56 0.12
C LYS A 36 1.23 -2.47 1.15
N VAL A 37 2.46 -2.65 0.66
CA VAL A 37 3.67 -2.34 1.41
C VAL A 37 3.84 -0.83 1.49
N THR A 38 4.16 -0.33 2.68
CA THR A 38 4.39 1.12 2.89
C THR A 38 5.75 1.55 2.33
N HIS A 39 5.99 2.86 2.19
CA HIS A 39 7.27 3.40 1.72
C HIS A 39 8.47 3.04 2.63
N THR A 40 8.23 2.59 3.87
CA THR A 40 9.25 2.08 4.78
C THR A 40 9.48 0.57 4.67
N GLY A 41 8.68 -0.13 3.86
CA GLY A 41 8.73 -1.60 3.73
C GLY A 41 7.81 -2.35 4.69
N GLN A 42 7.03 -1.66 5.54
CA GLN A 42 6.14 -2.34 6.50
C GLN A 42 4.95 -3.02 5.79
N LYS A 43 4.74 -4.29 6.15
CA LYS A 43 3.58 -5.13 5.85
C LYS A 43 3.32 -6.05 7.07
N PHE A 44 2.07 -6.34 7.38
CA PHE A 44 1.77 -7.37 8.40
C PHE A 44 1.89 -8.78 7.79
N GLU A 45 2.22 -9.75 8.63
CA GLU A 45 2.16 -11.16 8.25
C GLU A 45 0.71 -11.60 8.03
N ASP A 46 0.47 -12.56 7.13
CA ASP A 46 -0.88 -12.96 6.74
C ASP A 46 -1.71 -13.53 7.92
N ASN A 47 -1.05 -14.09 8.94
CA ASN A 47 -1.69 -14.65 10.15
C ASN A 47 -1.67 -13.69 11.35
N ASP A 48 -1.33 -12.41 11.15
CA ASP A 48 -1.26 -11.43 12.21
C ASP A 48 -2.65 -10.95 12.62
N SER A 49 -3.01 -11.11 13.90
CA SER A 49 -4.30 -10.67 14.43
C SER A 49 -4.54 -9.17 14.27
N ARG A 50 -3.49 -8.37 14.11
CA ARG A 50 -3.56 -6.92 13.89
C ARG A 50 -4.24 -6.55 12.57
N LEU A 51 -4.31 -7.48 11.60
CA LEU A 51 -4.99 -7.28 10.31
C LEU A 51 -6.50 -7.11 10.41
N ALA A 52 -7.12 -7.56 11.52
CA ALA A 52 -8.56 -7.42 11.74
C ALA A 52 -9.05 -5.96 11.66
N ARG A 53 -8.16 -4.98 11.88
CA ARG A 53 -8.50 -3.55 11.77
C ARG A 53 -8.84 -3.10 10.34
N PHE A 54 -8.46 -3.89 9.34
CA PHE A 54 -8.60 -3.57 7.91
C PHE A 54 -9.65 -4.45 7.20
N THR A 55 -10.35 -5.35 7.90
CA THR A 55 -11.30 -6.30 7.26
C THR A 55 -12.38 -5.62 6.43
N ASP A 56 -12.91 -4.48 6.90
CA ASP A 56 -13.90 -3.66 6.18
C ASP A 56 -13.34 -2.31 5.75
N ARG A 57 -12.01 -2.12 5.81
CA ARG A 57 -11.36 -0.82 5.59
C ARG A 57 -10.03 -0.99 4.87
N GLU A 58 -9.83 -0.19 3.83
CA GLU A 58 -8.56 -0.20 3.11
C GLU A 58 -7.42 0.42 3.93
N LYS A 59 -6.25 -0.25 3.93
CA LYS A 59 -5.00 0.33 4.40
C LYS A 59 -4.56 1.47 3.49
N GLN A 60 -4.63 2.70 4.00
CA GLN A 60 -4.20 3.89 3.28
C GLN A 60 -2.67 3.97 3.24
N VAL A 61 -2.11 3.90 2.03
CA VAL A 61 -0.68 4.04 1.76
C VAL A 61 -0.50 5.10 0.70
N ASN A 62 0.40 6.05 0.93
CA ASN A 62 0.75 7.05 -0.08
C ASN A 62 1.49 6.37 -1.25
N PRO A 63 0.98 6.40 -2.50
CA PRO A 63 1.65 5.79 -3.65
C PRO A 63 2.88 6.58 -4.14
N HIS A 64 2.99 7.86 -3.78
CA HIS A 64 4.09 8.72 -4.23
C HIS A 64 5.25 8.69 -3.23
N PHE A 65 6.17 7.76 -3.44
CA PHE A 65 7.31 7.59 -2.55
C PHE A 65 8.38 8.65 -2.82
N ALA A 66 8.77 9.40 -1.79
CA ALA A 66 9.76 10.47 -1.89
C ALA A 66 11.11 10.00 -2.45
N ILE A 67 11.54 8.77 -2.14
CA ILE A 67 12.78 8.17 -2.67
C ILE A 67 12.78 8.09 -4.20
N ASN A 68 11.65 7.76 -4.82
CA ASN A 68 11.55 7.66 -6.27
C ASN A 68 11.54 9.05 -6.90
N LEU A 69 10.83 9.99 -6.28
CA LEU A 69 10.73 11.37 -6.75
C LEU A 69 12.09 12.08 -6.72
N ILE A 70 12.85 11.95 -5.63
CA ILE A 70 14.15 12.62 -5.54
C ILE A 70 15.20 12.00 -6.47
N ASN A 71 15.18 10.67 -6.64
CA ASN A 71 16.07 9.98 -7.57
C ASN A 71 15.76 10.29 -9.03
N SER A 72 14.54 10.74 -9.34
CA SER A 72 14.18 11.18 -10.70
C SER A 72 14.79 12.53 -11.08
N ILE A 73 15.27 13.31 -10.09
CA ILE A 73 15.85 14.63 -10.31
C ILE A 73 17.37 14.48 -10.52
N PRO A 74 17.93 14.96 -11.66
CA PRO A 74 19.36 14.86 -11.91
C PRO A 74 20.16 15.79 -10.98
N PRO A 75 21.42 15.43 -10.64
CA PRO A 75 22.31 16.31 -9.89
C PRO A 75 22.56 17.64 -10.61
N LYS A 76 22.59 18.73 -9.84
CA LYS A 76 22.89 20.08 -10.35
C LYS A 76 24.40 20.26 -10.49
N VAL A 77 24.85 20.53 -11.71
CA VAL A 77 26.24 20.86 -11.99
C VAL A 77 26.51 22.32 -11.62
N VAL A 78 27.56 22.56 -10.84
CA VAL A 78 27.93 23.87 -10.30
C VAL A 78 29.44 24.08 -10.43
N LYS A 79 29.88 25.33 -10.54
CA LYS A 79 31.31 25.67 -10.72
C LYS A 79 32.05 25.94 -9.41
N GLU A 80 31.30 26.12 -8.32
CA GLU A 80 31.83 26.48 -7.01
C GLU A 80 32.07 25.22 -6.17
N ARG A 81 33.17 25.22 -5.41
CA ARG A 81 33.51 24.09 -4.52
C ARG A 81 32.56 23.94 -3.33
N VAL A 82 31.92 25.03 -2.91
CA VAL A 82 30.96 25.04 -1.80
C VAL A 82 29.68 25.71 -2.28
N VAL A 83 28.56 25.01 -2.21
CA VAL A 83 27.26 25.52 -2.65
C VAL A 83 26.33 25.73 -1.48
N SER A 84 25.60 26.85 -1.49
CA SER A 84 24.53 27.10 -0.54
C SER A 84 23.19 26.59 -1.04
N CYS A 85 22.45 25.87 -0.21
CA CYS A 85 21.10 25.38 -0.49
C CYS A 85 20.15 25.82 0.62
N ASP A 86 19.03 26.42 0.25
CA ASP A 86 17.93 26.83 1.13
C ASP A 86 16.60 26.12 0.78
N GLY A 87 16.61 25.23 -0.21
CA GLY A 87 15.41 24.54 -0.69
C GLY A 87 14.50 25.37 -1.60
N GLY A 88 14.89 26.62 -1.91
CA GLY A 88 14.10 27.55 -2.70
C GLY A 88 13.04 28.31 -1.89
N GLY A 89 12.62 29.46 -2.40
CA GLY A 89 11.60 30.29 -1.75
C GLY A 89 12.09 31.02 -0.48
N GLY A 90 13.40 31.06 -0.23
CA GLY A 90 14.01 31.76 0.91
C GLY A 90 13.51 31.20 2.24
N ALA A 91 12.63 31.94 2.91
CA ALA A 91 12.06 31.53 4.20
C ALA A 91 11.06 30.36 4.11
N LEU A 92 10.56 30.02 2.92
CA LEU A 92 9.62 28.90 2.72
C LEU A 92 10.32 27.54 2.57
N GLY A 93 11.64 27.54 2.40
CA GLY A 93 12.44 26.33 2.31
C GLY A 93 12.95 25.86 3.67
N HIS A 94 14.17 25.33 3.68
CA HIS A 94 14.86 24.92 4.91
C HIS A 94 15.96 25.92 5.28
N PRO A 95 16.54 25.84 6.49
CA PRO A 95 17.68 26.66 6.86
C PRO A 95 18.80 26.55 5.83
N LYS A 96 19.37 27.70 5.44
CA LYS A 96 20.48 27.73 4.48
C LYS A 96 21.64 26.89 5.01
N VAL A 97 22.05 25.91 4.22
CA VAL A 97 23.23 25.07 4.48
C VAL A 97 24.24 25.16 3.37
N TYR A 98 25.49 24.88 3.70
CA TYR A 98 26.61 24.85 2.77
C TYR A 98 27.08 23.42 2.58
N ILE A 99 27.19 23.00 1.32
CA ILE A 99 27.52 21.63 0.92
C ILE A 99 28.91 21.66 0.28
N ASN A 100 29.81 20.81 0.76
CA ASN A 100 31.16 20.68 0.21
C ASN A 100 31.18 19.71 -0.97
N LEU A 101 31.77 20.12 -2.10
CA LEU A 101 31.88 19.35 -3.35
C LEU A 101 33.32 18.91 -3.66
N ASP A 102 34.20 18.90 -2.65
CA ASP A 102 35.57 18.43 -2.80
C ASP A 102 35.67 16.93 -3.09
N GLN A 103 34.69 16.15 -2.62
CA GLN A 103 34.65 14.70 -2.85
C GLN A 103 34.09 14.41 -4.24
N PRO A 104 34.66 13.42 -4.96
CA PRO A 104 34.17 13.05 -6.27
C PRO A 104 32.73 12.52 -6.19
N GLY A 105 31.90 12.95 -7.14
CA GLY A 105 30.52 12.51 -7.29
C GLY A 105 29.48 13.44 -6.65
N PRO A 106 28.18 13.10 -6.78
CA PRO A 106 27.09 13.95 -6.33
C PRO A 106 26.98 14.01 -4.80
N GLN A 107 26.94 15.22 -4.25
CA GLN A 107 26.74 15.45 -2.83
C GLN A 107 25.31 15.93 -2.58
N ALA A 108 24.60 15.26 -1.67
CA ALA A 108 23.20 15.53 -1.39
C ALA A 108 23.03 16.60 -0.29
N CYS A 109 22.01 17.45 -0.46
CA CYS A 109 21.50 18.29 0.61
C CYS A 109 20.76 17.43 1.64
N GLY A 110 21.11 17.56 2.93
CA GLY A 110 20.46 16.80 4.01
C GLY A 110 18.99 17.16 4.28
N TYR A 111 18.45 18.19 3.64
CA TYR A 111 17.04 18.59 3.76
C TYR A 111 16.24 18.21 2.53
N CYS A 112 16.51 18.86 1.39
CA CYS A 112 15.75 18.62 0.15
C CYS A 112 16.12 17.31 -0.56
N GLY A 113 17.26 16.70 -0.24
CA GLY A 113 17.80 15.56 -0.98
C GLY A 113 18.35 15.87 -2.37
N LEU A 114 18.29 17.14 -2.82
CA LEU A 114 18.88 17.56 -4.09
C LEU A 114 20.38 17.32 -4.09
N GLN A 115 20.90 16.84 -5.21
CA GLN A 115 22.32 16.52 -5.38
C GLN A 115 23.03 17.60 -6.18
N PHE A 116 24.30 17.84 -5.86
CA PHE A 116 25.16 18.82 -6.51
C PHE A 116 26.49 18.18 -6.90
N THR A 117 27.04 18.55 -8.05
CA THR A 117 28.32 18.05 -8.58
C THR A 117 29.17 19.19 -9.08
N LEU A 118 30.47 19.20 -8.74
CA LEU A 118 31.41 20.18 -9.24
C LEU A 118 31.70 19.94 -10.73
N ASP A 119 31.64 21.00 -11.54
CA ASP A 119 32.10 20.99 -12.93
C ASP A 119 33.62 20.94 -12.98
N HIS A 120 34.17 19.85 -13.51
CA HIS A 120 35.62 19.63 -13.61
C HIS A 120 36.19 20.01 -14.99
N HIS A 121 35.36 20.53 -15.90
CA HIS A 121 35.80 20.94 -17.24
C HIS A 121 36.45 22.32 -17.19
N HIS A 122 37.79 22.33 -17.17
CA HIS A 122 38.61 23.46 -17.57
C HIS A 122 38.86 23.45 -19.08
#